data_AF-R5MNR8-F1
#
_entry.id   AF-R5MNR8-F1
#
_cell.length_a   1.000
_cell.length_b   1.000
_cell.length_c   1.000
_cell.angle_alpha   90.00
_cell.angle_beta   90.00
_cell.angle_gamma   90.00
#
_symmetry.space_group_name_H-M   'P 1'
#
loop_
_entity.id
_entity.type
_entity.pdbx_description
1 polymer ?
#
loop_
_entity_poly.entity_id
_entity_poly.type
_entity_poly.pdbx_seq_one_letter_code
_entity_poly.pdbx_strand_id
1 'polypeptide(L)'
;MKFSDVSARIGKDVFITNSTGWQSPVFRAAIQPLRYKNKMYLGGVYTEIGKAKYDYFLYIGPPDHDISRLSADSRIIDSSGRGFTVDHCETVYYKNTPFYIWAIVRETNGI
;
A
#
# COMPACT_ATOMS: atom_id res chain seq x y z
N MET A 1 -5.73 3.98 22.64
CA MET A 1 -6.30 3.84 21.28
C MET A 1 -5.31 3.03 20.46
N LYS A 2 -5.76 1.91 19.87
CA LYS A 2 -4.97 1.08 18.97
C LYS A 2 -5.35 1.44 17.53
N PHE A 3 -4.44 1.20 16.58
CA PHE A 3 -4.78 1.42 15.17
C PHE A 3 -5.89 0.50 14.68
N SER A 4 -6.01 -0.71 15.25
CA SER A 4 -7.14 -1.63 15.02
C SER A 4 -8.50 -0.96 15.22
N ASP A 5 -8.61 -0.03 16.17
CA ASP A 5 -9.86 0.68 16.48
C ASP A 5 -10.25 1.64 15.33
N VAL A 6 -9.26 2.13 14.58
CA VAL A 6 -9.42 3.01 13.42
C VAL A 6 -9.62 2.19 12.15
N SER A 7 -8.75 1.22 11.88
CA SER A 7 -8.82 0.38 10.67
C SER A 7 -10.06 -0.52 10.61
N ALA A 8 -10.70 -0.84 11.74
CA ALA A 8 -12.01 -1.46 11.74
C ALA A 8 -13.07 -0.61 11.01
N ARG A 9 -12.89 0.72 10.96
CA ARG A 9 -13.80 1.68 10.33
C ARG A 9 -13.31 2.22 8.99
N ILE A 10 -12.03 2.00 8.64
CA ILE A 10 -11.42 2.51 7.40
C ILE A 10 -10.63 1.41 6.66
N GLY A 11 -10.61 1.46 5.34
CA GLY A 11 -9.82 0.53 4.52
C GLY A 11 -10.54 -0.74 4.11
N LYS A 12 -9.79 -1.67 3.51
CA LYS A 12 -10.25 -2.94 2.94
C LYS A 12 -9.45 -4.10 3.50
N ASP A 13 -9.98 -5.30 3.35
CA ASP A 13 -9.26 -6.54 3.61
C ASP A 13 -8.12 -6.68 2.58
N VAL A 14 -6.93 -6.97 3.09
CA VAL A 14 -5.71 -7.18 2.32
C VAL A 14 -4.93 -8.36 2.89
N PHE A 15 -4.05 -8.94 2.09
CA PHE A 15 -3.05 -9.90 2.54
C PHE A 15 -1.74 -9.71 1.78
N ILE A 16 -0.65 -10.22 2.32
CA ILE A 16 0.66 -10.23 1.66
C ILE A 16 0.89 -11.61 1.08
N THR A 17 1.43 -11.68 -0.12
CA THR A 17 1.82 -12.93 -0.77
C THR A 17 3.11 -12.74 -1.55
N ASN A 18 3.79 -13.83 -1.87
CA ASN A 18 5.03 -13.83 -2.65
C ASN A 18 4.99 -14.95 -3.72
N SER A 19 6.08 -15.14 -4.47
CA SER A 19 6.11 -16.12 -5.56
C SER A 19 6.11 -17.58 -5.09
N THR A 20 6.30 -17.83 -3.79
CA THR A 20 6.27 -19.20 -3.23
C THR A 20 4.86 -19.66 -2.87
N GLY A 21 3.87 -18.77 -2.98
CA GLY A 21 2.48 -19.04 -2.58
C GLY A 21 2.22 -18.89 -1.08
N TRP A 22 3.21 -18.44 -0.30
CA TRP A 22 2.97 -18.07 1.09
C TRP A 22 2.02 -16.88 1.18
N GLN A 23 1.10 -16.90 2.14
CA GLN A 23 0.16 -15.82 2.40
C GLN A 23 0.19 -15.43 3.88
N SER A 24 0.15 -14.13 4.16
CA SER A 24 -0.11 -13.64 5.51
C SER A 24 -1.57 -13.89 5.92
N PRO A 25 -1.88 -13.83 7.23
CA PRO A 25 -3.27 -13.60 7.65
C PRO A 25 -3.85 -12.36 6.96
N VAL A 26 -5.16 -12.36 6.75
CA VAL A 26 -5.88 -11.19 6.23
C VAL A 26 -5.93 -10.12 7.31
N PHE A 27 -5.66 -8.88 6.92
CA PHE A 27 -5.73 -7.70 7.79
C PHE A 27 -6.35 -6.52 7.06
N ARG A 28 -6.67 -5.45 7.79
CA ARG A 28 -7.29 -4.25 7.21
C ARG A 28 -6.27 -3.13 6.98
N ALA A 29 -6.22 -2.63 5.75
CA ALA A 29 -5.43 -1.46 5.39
C ALA A 29 -6.21 -0.53 4.45
N ALA A 30 -5.93 0.76 4.52
CA ALA A 30 -6.46 1.73 3.57
C ALA A 30 -5.48 1.91 2.41
N ILE A 31 -5.94 1.62 1.19
CA ILE A 31 -5.22 1.89 -0.06
C ILE A 31 -6.05 2.88 -0.88
N GLN A 32 -5.52 4.08 -1.11
CA GLN A 32 -6.24 5.13 -1.83
C GLN A 32 -5.32 5.86 -2.81
N PRO A 33 -5.83 6.34 -3.96
CA PRO A 33 -5.02 7.11 -4.89
C PRO A 33 -4.39 8.32 -4.19
N LEU A 34 -3.11 8.58 -4.46
CA LEU A 34 -2.48 9.81 -3.97
C LEU A 34 -3.17 11.02 -4.61
N ARG A 35 -3.80 11.85 -3.78
CA ARG A 35 -4.39 13.12 -4.21
C ARG A 35 -3.28 14.18 -4.24
N TYR A 36 -2.50 14.19 -5.32
CA TYR A 36 -1.46 15.21 -5.51
C TYR A 36 -2.08 16.62 -5.53
N LYS A 37 -1.48 17.54 -4.76
CA LYS A 37 -1.93 18.95 -4.66
C LYS A 37 -1.67 19.75 -5.95
N ASN A 38 -0.74 19.29 -6.80
CA ASN A 38 -0.44 19.90 -8.08
C ASN A 38 -1.34 19.33 -9.19
N LYS A 39 -2.33 20.12 -9.61
CA LYS A 39 -3.26 19.83 -10.72
C LYS A 39 -2.60 19.71 -12.11
N MET A 40 -1.27 19.77 -12.22
CA MET A 40 -0.57 19.68 -13.52
C MET A 40 -0.48 18.27 -14.10
N TYR A 41 -0.71 17.21 -13.31
CA TYR A 41 -0.51 15.82 -13.76
C TYR A 41 -1.82 15.03 -13.94
N LEU A 42 -2.96 15.73 -14.06
CA LEU A 42 -4.28 15.09 -14.25
C LEU A 42 -4.43 14.35 -15.60
N GLY A 43 -3.53 14.59 -16.54
CA GLY A 43 -3.23 13.66 -17.64
C GLY A 43 -1.85 13.09 -17.39
N GLY A 44 -1.73 11.76 -17.26
CA GLY A 44 -0.44 11.09 -17.07
C GLY A 44 0.66 11.62 -17.99
N VAL A 45 1.91 11.53 -17.55
CA VAL A 45 3.04 12.07 -18.32
C VAL A 45 3.16 11.28 -19.62
N TYR A 46 2.99 11.96 -20.75
CA TYR A 46 3.40 11.42 -22.04
C TYR A 46 4.93 11.48 -22.10
N THR A 47 5.57 10.32 -22.08
CA THR A 47 6.99 10.18 -22.41
C THR A 47 7.10 9.84 -23.91
N GLU A 48 8.28 10.02 -24.51
CA GLU A 48 8.52 9.66 -25.94
C GLU A 48 8.16 8.21 -26.28
N ILE A 49 8.11 7.31 -25.27
CA ILE A 49 7.79 5.89 -25.43
C ILE A 49 6.31 5.59 -25.16
N GLY A 50 5.51 6.56 -24.66
CA GLY A 50 4.07 6.41 -24.45
C GLY A 50 3.54 7.07 -23.18
N LYS A 51 2.35 6.65 -22.72
CA LYS A 51 1.72 7.18 -21.50
C LYS A 51 2.30 6.51 -20.25
N ALA A 52 3.05 7.24 -19.44
CA ALA A 52 3.48 6.77 -18.13
C ALA A 52 2.32 6.92 -17.13
N LYS A 53 1.64 5.81 -16.85
CA LYS A 53 0.59 5.74 -15.82
C LYS A 53 1.25 5.38 -14.50
N TYR A 54 1.64 6.39 -13.73
CA TYR A 54 2.15 6.19 -12.37
C TYR A 54 0.97 6.07 -11.40
N ASP A 55 0.38 4.87 -11.30
CA ASP A 55 -0.69 4.60 -10.34
C ASP A 55 -0.08 4.38 -8.94
N TYR A 56 0.35 5.48 -8.31
CA TYR A 56 0.80 5.52 -6.93
C TYR A 56 -0.38 5.69 -5.97
N PHE A 57 -0.35 4.91 -4.90
CA PHE A 57 -1.37 4.91 -3.86
C PHE A 57 -0.73 5.16 -2.49
N LEU A 58 -1.49 5.82 -1.64
CA LEU A 58 -1.21 5.88 -0.22
C LEU A 58 -1.70 4.60 0.44
N TYR A 59 -0.82 3.94 1.16
CA TYR A 59 -1.12 2.84 2.06
C TYR A 59 -1.06 3.32 3.52
N ILE A 60 -2.06 2.95 4.30
CA ILE A 60 -2.08 3.07 5.76
C ILE A 60 -2.52 1.73 6.34
N GLY A 61 -1.64 1.07 7.09
CA GLY A 61 -1.88 -0.28 7.61
C GLY A 61 -1.36 -0.47 9.03
N PRO A 62 -1.65 -1.62 9.64
CA PRO A 62 -1.34 -1.86 11.03
C PRO A 62 0.17 -2.12 11.24
N PRO A 63 0.72 -1.80 12.42
CA PRO A 63 2.17 -1.86 12.67
C PRO A 63 2.71 -3.27 12.92
N ASP A 64 1.82 -4.25 13.13
CA ASP A 64 2.14 -5.66 13.36
C ASP A 64 2.29 -6.47 12.05
N HIS A 65 1.94 -5.88 10.91
CA HIS A 65 2.21 -6.42 9.58
C HIS A 65 3.33 -5.63 8.91
N ASP A 66 4.58 -6.02 9.19
CA ASP A 66 5.76 -5.32 8.65
C ASP A 66 5.85 -5.47 7.12
N ILE A 67 5.58 -4.36 6.43
CA ILE A 67 5.72 -4.25 4.96
C ILE A 67 7.03 -3.60 4.51
N SER A 68 7.90 -3.20 5.43
CA SER A 68 9.18 -2.56 5.12
C SER A 68 10.25 -3.54 4.63
N ARG A 69 10.06 -4.83 4.92
CA ARG A 69 11.02 -5.92 4.63
C ARG A 69 10.49 -6.93 3.62
N LEU A 70 9.54 -6.51 2.79
CA LEU A 70 9.00 -7.37 1.74
C LEU A 70 10.07 -7.66 0.70
N SER A 71 10.14 -8.92 0.26
CA SER A 71 10.99 -9.30 -0.87
C SER A 71 10.48 -8.64 -2.16
N ALA A 72 11.34 -8.53 -3.18
CA ALA A 72 10.99 -7.85 -4.44
C ALA A 72 9.80 -8.50 -5.18
N ASP A 73 9.55 -9.78 -4.96
CA ASP A 73 8.44 -10.56 -5.50
C ASP A 73 7.19 -10.53 -4.60
N SER A 74 7.28 -9.97 -3.39
CA SER A 74 6.13 -9.84 -2.50
C SER A 74 5.15 -8.77 -2.99
N ARG A 75 3.86 -9.02 -2.78
CA ARG A 75 2.75 -8.11 -3.14
C ARG A 75 1.77 -8.01 -1.99
N ILE A 76 1.25 -6.80 -1.78
CA ILE A 76 0.03 -6.60 -1.01
C ILE A 76 -1.14 -6.78 -1.98
N ILE A 77 -2.06 -7.69 -1.68
CA ILE A 77 -3.25 -7.97 -2.49
C ILE A 77 -4.46 -7.43 -1.76
N ASP A 78 -5.26 -6.60 -2.43
CA ASP A 78 -6.54 -6.14 -1.89
C ASP A 78 -7.70 -7.10 -2.21
N SER A 79 -8.83 -6.92 -1.53
CA SER A 79 -10.03 -7.74 -1.72
C SER A 79 -10.64 -7.69 -3.13
N SER A 80 -10.19 -6.79 -4.01
CA SER A 80 -10.55 -6.78 -5.43
C SER A 80 -9.54 -7.50 -6.33
N GLY A 81 -8.52 -8.12 -5.75
CA GLY A 81 -7.47 -8.84 -6.48
C GLY A 81 -6.37 -7.93 -7.04
N ARG A 82 -6.34 -6.65 -6.67
CA ARG A 82 -5.30 -5.72 -7.14
C ARG A 82 -4.03 -5.92 -6.33
N GLY A 83 -2.89 -5.96 -7.02
CA GLY A 83 -1.58 -6.16 -6.42
C GLY A 83 -0.78 -4.87 -6.30
N PHE A 84 -0.04 -4.72 -5.21
CA PHE A 84 0.77 -3.54 -4.94
C PHE A 84 2.17 -3.89 -4.46
N THR A 85 3.18 -3.19 -4.99
CA THR A 85 4.55 -3.17 -4.47
C THR A 85 4.76 -1.97 -3.56
N VAL A 86 5.63 -2.10 -2.57
CA VAL A 86 6.01 -1.01 -1.67
C VAL A 86 7.22 -0.26 -2.25
N ASP A 87 7.06 1.03 -2.49
CA ASP A 87 8.14 1.91 -2.98
C ASP A 87 8.78 2.69 -1.81
N HIS A 88 7.97 3.13 -0.83
CA HIS A 88 8.44 3.80 0.37
C HIS A 88 7.60 3.38 1.58
N CYS A 89 8.21 3.26 2.75
CA CYS A 89 7.54 2.81 3.97
C CYS A 89 8.14 3.46 5.22
N GLU A 90 7.27 3.92 6.12
CA GLU A 90 7.61 4.49 7.41
C GLU A 90 6.69 3.96 8.51
N THR A 91 7.27 3.62 9.66
CA THR A 91 6.50 3.35 10.87
C THR A 91 6.18 4.67 11.55
N VAL A 92 4.90 4.97 11.70
CA VAL A 92 4.43 6.15 12.44
C VAL A 92 4.15 5.77 13.88
N TYR A 93 4.70 6.55 14.81
CA TYR A 93 4.61 6.31 16.25
C TYR A 93 3.58 7.22 16.91
N TYR A 94 2.87 6.68 17.90
CA TYR A 94 2.12 7.45 18.87
C TYR A 94 2.88 7.37 20.20
N LYS A 95 3.49 8.49 20.61
CA LYS A 95 4.54 8.50 21.65
C LYS A 95 5.68 7.56 21.24
N ASN A 96 5.99 6.56 22.07
CA ASN A 96 7.06 5.59 21.82
C ASN A 96 6.54 4.22 21.35
N THR A 97 5.30 4.15 20.85
CA THR A 97 4.69 2.90 20.39
C THR A 97 4.37 2.98 18.90
N PRO A 98 4.78 1.99 18.07
CA PRO A 98 4.36 1.89 16.69
C PRO A 98 2.83 1.95 16.60
N PHE A 99 2.31 2.89 15.83
CA PHE A 99 0.88 3.12 15.72
C PHE A 99 0.36 2.62 14.38
N TYR A 100 0.96 3.01 13.26
CA TYR A 100 0.61 2.49 11.93
C TYR A 100 1.79 2.54 10.99
N ILE A 101 1.68 1.85 9.86
CA ILE A 101 2.62 1.97 8.75
C ILE A 101 2.03 2.90 7.71
N TRP A 102 2.79 3.93 7.37
CA TRP A 102 2.54 4.81 6.23
C TRP A 102 3.42 4.36 5.07
N ALA A 103 2.84 4.15 3.89
CA ALA A 103 3.63 3.75 2.73
C ALA A 103 3.12 4.34 1.43
N ILE A 104 4.03 4.50 0.48
CA ILE A 104 3.71 4.71 -0.93
C ILE A 104 3.82 3.36 -1.62
N VAL A 105 2.71 2.93 -2.21
CA VAL A 105 2.63 1.67 -2.95
C VAL A 105 2.28 1.94 -4.40
N ARG A 106 2.76 1.09 -5.29
CA ARG A 106 2.51 1.17 -6.73
C ARG A 106 1.70 -0.04 -7.15
N GLU A 107 0.64 0.21 -7.92
CA GLU A 107 -0.13 -0.89 -8.49
C GLU A 107 0.70 -1.64 -9.52
N THR A 108 0.65 -2.95 -9.44
CA THR A 108 1.24 -3.86 -10.41
C THR A 108 0.13 -4.75 -10.97
N ASN A 109 0.34 -5.29 -12.16
CA ASN A 109 -0.48 -6.41 -12.62
C ASN A 109 -0.45 -7.50 -11.52
N GLY A 110 -1.60 -8.15 -11.30
CA GLY A 110 -1.70 -9.28 -10.38
C GLY A 110 -0.64 -10.35 -10.70
N ILE A 111 -0.38 -11.23 -9.73
CA ILE A 111 0.62 -12.32 -9.87
C ILE A 111 0.38 -13.11 -11.15
#